data_AF-A0A9Q3CCM6-F1
#
_entry.id   AF-A0A9Q3CCM6-F1
#
_cell.length_a   1.000
_cell.length_b   1.000
_cell.length_c   1.000
_cell.angle_alpha   90.00
_cell.angle_beta   90.00
_cell.angle_gamma   90.00
#
_symmetry.space_group_name_H-M   'P 1'
#
loop_
_entity.id
_entity.type
_entity.pdbx_description
1 polymer ?
#
loop_
_entity_poly.entity_id
_entity_poly.type
_entity_poly.pdbx_seq_one_letter_code
_entity_poly.pdbx_strand_id
1 'polypeptide(L)'
;MAQVNPMDNKETTPVLEMDCLETFIKNSMKFAMDIPELKADGSNFADWEKVLAATFLYIFDIPWLRQDLSNFDTLGRATKDIYFLIKQSVSKDLFEMIDTEINPKIYFQKLCDTFKKNSGTIQLEVMTELLDLYNIGSYNLIGHLSKIFIIFKKLKREGLDVPSEMQSILVQALTPPPGDIPQHIWFHSITRELDWMDSHNP
;
A
#
# COMPACT_ATOMS: atom_id res chain seq x y z
N MET A 1 -32.53 27.80 -50.89
CA MET A 1 -31.96 26.43 -50.92
C MET A 1 -30.54 26.53 -50.42
N ALA A 2 -30.31 26.25 -49.14
CA ALA A 2 -28.99 26.20 -48.53
C ALA A 2 -28.73 24.74 -48.12
N GLN A 3 -27.66 24.15 -48.66
CA GLN A 3 -27.22 22.80 -48.34
C GLN A 3 -26.52 22.81 -46.98
N VAL A 4 -27.07 22.07 -46.02
CA VAL A 4 -26.43 21.80 -44.73
C VAL A 4 -25.58 20.55 -44.92
N ASN A 5 -24.25 20.72 -44.90
CA ASN A 5 -23.32 19.60 -44.70
C ASN A 5 -23.47 19.10 -43.25
N PRO A 6 -23.72 17.80 -43.01
CA PRO A 6 -23.56 17.26 -41.67
C PRO A 6 -22.06 17.15 -41.39
N MET A 7 -21.60 17.88 -40.36
CA MET A 7 -20.31 17.64 -39.73
C MET A 7 -20.27 16.19 -39.28
N ASP A 8 -19.35 15.44 -39.89
CA ASP A 8 -18.87 14.15 -39.44
C ASP A 8 -18.25 14.36 -38.04
N ASN A 9 -19.08 14.30 -37.00
CA ASN A 9 -18.62 14.11 -35.63
C ASN A 9 -18.06 12.69 -35.53
N LYS A 10 -16.84 12.50 -36.03
CA LYS A 10 -15.97 11.44 -35.52
C LYS A 10 -15.64 11.82 -34.09
N GLU A 11 -16.54 11.47 -33.18
CA GLU A 11 -16.14 11.14 -31.82
C GLU A 11 -15.05 10.06 -31.95
N THR A 12 -13.79 10.51 -31.87
CA THR A 12 -12.69 9.64 -31.52
C THR A 12 -12.96 9.14 -30.11
N THR A 13 -13.73 8.07 -30.04
CA THR A 13 -13.76 7.14 -28.91
C THR A 13 -12.30 6.79 -28.63
N PRO A 14 -11.80 6.90 -27.39
CA PRO A 14 -10.48 6.42 -27.08
C PRO A 14 -10.48 4.92 -27.34
N VAL A 15 -9.81 4.50 -28.40
CA VAL A 15 -9.50 3.09 -28.68
C VAL A 15 -8.47 2.67 -27.64
N LEU A 16 -8.94 2.35 -26.44
CA LEU A 16 -8.12 1.94 -25.31
C LEU A 16 -8.94 0.95 -24.49
N GLU A 17 -9.16 -0.24 -25.04
CA GLU A 17 -9.47 -1.48 -24.32
C GLU A 17 -9.58 -2.62 -25.35
N MET A 18 -8.49 -2.90 -26.05
CA MET A 18 -8.28 -4.25 -26.57
C MET A 18 -7.79 -5.10 -25.38
N ASP A 19 -8.77 -5.52 -24.58
CA ASP A 19 -8.80 -6.50 -23.50
C ASP A 19 -7.46 -6.77 -22.78
N CYS A 20 -7.21 -6.09 -21.66
CA CYS A 20 -6.03 -6.28 -20.80
C CYS A 20 -5.87 -7.75 -20.37
N LEU A 21 -6.98 -8.46 -20.19
CA LEU A 21 -7.01 -9.89 -19.91
C LEU A 21 -6.46 -10.71 -21.07
N GLU A 22 -6.84 -10.42 -22.32
CA GLU A 22 -6.27 -11.11 -23.48
C GLU A 22 -4.77 -10.84 -23.61
N THR A 23 -4.33 -9.62 -23.33
CA THR A 23 -2.91 -9.26 -23.36
C THR A 23 -2.14 -10.02 -22.27
N PHE A 24 -2.72 -10.14 -21.07
CA PHE A 24 -2.14 -10.90 -19.97
C PHE A 24 -2.06 -12.40 -20.29
N ILE A 25 -3.14 -13.00 -20.80
CA ILE A 25 -3.16 -14.43 -21.18
C ILE A 25 -2.14 -14.71 -22.30
N LYS A 26 -1.93 -13.77 -23.23
CA LYS A 26 -0.92 -13.90 -24.30
C LYS A 26 0.50 -13.71 -23.79
N ASN A 27 0.73 -12.81 -22.83
CA ASN A 27 2.07 -12.49 -22.31
C ASN A 27 2.05 -11.91 -20.90
N SER A 28 1.91 -12.78 -19.90
CA SER A 28 1.91 -12.40 -18.48
C SER A 28 3.25 -11.81 -18.00
N MET A 29 4.36 -12.17 -18.65
CA MET A 29 5.71 -11.66 -18.33
C MET A 29 5.84 -10.15 -18.51
N LYS A 30 5.04 -9.54 -19.40
CA LYS A 30 5.02 -8.09 -19.57
C LYS A 30 4.66 -7.38 -18.26
N PHE A 31 3.73 -7.94 -17.49
CA PHE A 31 3.26 -7.39 -16.23
C PHE A 31 4.17 -7.78 -15.05
N ALA A 32 4.94 -8.87 -15.18
CA ALA A 32 5.91 -9.29 -14.18
C ALA A 32 7.04 -8.28 -13.98
N MET A 33 7.45 -7.59 -15.04
CA MET A 33 8.54 -6.60 -14.97
C MET A 33 8.19 -5.34 -14.17
N ASP A 34 6.91 -5.02 -14.04
CA ASP A 34 6.43 -3.85 -13.31
C ASP A 34 6.20 -4.16 -11.81
N ILE A 35 6.22 -5.44 -11.42
CA ILE A 35 6.09 -5.87 -10.03
C ILE A 35 7.49 -5.97 -9.42
N PRO A 36 7.78 -5.29 -8.30
CA PRO A 36 9.08 -5.42 -7.65
C PRO A 36 9.32 -6.87 -7.23
N GLU A 37 10.55 -7.35 -7.20
CA GLU A 37 10.83 -8.69 -6.67
C GLU A 37 10.63 -8.72 -5.14
N LEU A 38 9.84 -9.65 -4.62
CA LEU A 38 9.71 -9.89 -3.18
C LEU A 38 11.01 -10.48 -2.64
N LYS A 39 11.64 -9.75 -1.73
CA LYS A 39 12.89 -10.15 -1.09
C LYS A 39 12.66 -11.31 -0.12
N ALA A 40 13.68 -12.15 0.05
CA ALA A 40 13.63 -13.30 0.96
C ALA A 40 13.38 -12.93 2.43
N ASP A 41 13.80 -11.73 2.84
CA ASP A 41 13.58 -11.18 4.18
C ASP A 41 12.18 -10.56 4.36
N GLY A 42 11.39 -10.45 3.29
CA GLY A 42 10.06 -9.83 3.31
C GLY A 42 10.06 -8.32 3.55
N SER A 43 11.22 -7.65 3.52
CA SER A 43 11.33 -6.23 3.86
C SER A 43 10.47 -5.32 2.98
N ASN A 44 10.19 -5.72 1.74
CA ASN A 44 9.35 -5.02 0.79
C ASN A 44 7.97 -5.67 0.56
N PHE A 45 7.52 -6.57 1.44
CA PHE A 45 6.27 -7.31 1.26
C PHE A 45 5.06 -6.39 1.05
N ALA A 46 4.94 -5.29 1.80
CA ALA A 46 3.82 -4.36 1.67
C ALA A 46 3.78 -3.64 0.31
N ASP A 47 4.93 -3.26 -0.23
CA ASP A 47 5.03 -2.61 -1.54
C ASP A 47 4.80 -3.61 -2.67
N TRP A 48 5.38 -4.81 -2.56
CA TRP A 48 5.13 -5.94 -3.45
C TRP A 48 3.64 -6.26 -3.54
N GLU A 49 3.00 -6.44 -2.40
CA GLU A 49 1.58 -6.76 -2.29
C GLU A 49 0.71 -5.66 -2.90
N LYS A 50 1.02 -4.39 -2.62
CA LYS A 50 0.26 -3.25 -3.17
C LYS A 50 0.32 -3.20 -4.69
N VAL A 51 1.49 -3.38 -5.27
CA VAL A 51 1.66 -3.37 -6.74
C VAL A 51 0.95 -4.57 -7.35
N LEU A 52 1.09 -5.76 -6.74
CA LEU A 52 0.38 -6.95 -7.19
C LEU A 52 -1.14 -6.75 -7.12
N ALA A 53 -1.67 -6.14 -6.05
CA ALA A 53 -3.08 -5.82 -5.92
C ALA A 53 -3.60 -4.87 -7.00
N ALA A 54 -2.83 -3.83 -7.32
CA ALA A 54 -3.16 -2.91 -8.40
C ALA A 54 -3.18 -3.61 -9.76
N THR A 55 -2.20 -4.48 -10.02
CA THR A 55 -2.13 -5.30 -11.25
C THR A 55 -3.35 -6.21 -11.37
N PHE A 56 -3.79 -6.84 -10.28
CA PHE A 56 -4.96 -7.70 -10.29
C PHE A 56 -6.26 -6.95 -10.60
N LEU A 57 -6.46 -5.81 -9.95
CA LEU A 57 -7.61 -4.97 -10.21
C LEU A 57 -7.62 -4.50 -11.67
N TYR A 58 -6.47 -4.11 -12.20
CA TYR A 58 -6.34 -3.64 -13.58
C TYR A 58 -6.60 -4.72 -14.63
N ILE A 59 -6.13 -5.96 -14.41
CA ILE A 59 -6.22 -7.02 -15.42
C ILE A 59 -7.54 -7.78 -15.34
N PHE A 60 -8.06 -8.00 -14.14
CA PHE A 60 -9.19 -8.90 -13.91
C PHE A 60 -10.46 -8.19 -13.44
N ASP A 61 -10.38 -6.92 -13.03
CA ASP A 61 -11.47 -6.20 -12.37
C ASP A 61 -12.02 -6.96 -11.13
N ILE A 62 -11.11 -7.65 -10.41
CA ILE A 62 -11.44 -8.44 -9.22
C ILE A 62 -10.80 -7.80 -7.99
N PRO A 63 -11.51 -7.75 -6.83
CA PRO A 63 -10.93 -7.33 -5.56
C PRO A 63 -9.70 -8.14 -5.16
N TRP A 64 -8.82 -7.55 -4.35
CA TRP A 64 -7.53 -8.15 -4.01
C TRP A 64 -7.65 -9.55 -3.39
N LEU A 65 -6.87 -10.51 -3.90
CA LEU A 65 -6.95 -11.93 -3.52
C LEU A 65 -6.78 -12.21 -2.03
N ARG A 66 -5.99 -11.40 -1.31
CA ARG A 66 -5.78 -11.60 0.13
C ARG A 66 -7.05 -11.31 0.94
N GLN A 67 -7.92 -10.43 0.45
CA GLN A 67 -9.16 -10.08 1.14
C GLN A 67 -10.17 -11.23 1.08
N ASP A 68 -10.20 -11.93 -0.06
CA ASP A 68 -11.03 -13.12 -0.25
C ASP A 68 -10.32 -14.12 -1.16
N LEU A 69 -9.78 -15.19 -0.58
CA LEU A 69 -9.13 -16.25 -1.35
C LEU A 69 -10.08 -16.97 -2.30
N SER A 70 -11.40 -16.84 -2.16
CA SER A 70 -12.37 -17.35 -3.13
C SER A 70 -12.32 -16.60 -4.47
N ASN A 71 -11.71 -15.41 -4.50
CA ASN A 71 -11.38 -14.71 -5.74
C ASN A 71 -10.39 -15.48 -6.62
N PHE A 72 -9.70 -16.51 -6.10
CA PHE A 72 -8.94 -17.42 -6.95
C PHE A 72 -9.84 -18.29 -7.83
N ASP A 73 -11.04 -18.60 -7.35
CA ASP A 73 -11.98 -19.49 -8.00
C ASP A 73 -12.65 -18.78 -9.20
N THR A 74 -12.69 -17.45 -9.20
CA THR A 74 -13.20 -16.62 -10.31
C THR A 74 -12.19 -16.43 -11.45
N LEU A 75 -10.91 -16.74 -11.25
CA LEU A 75 -9.84 -16.57 -12.25
C LEU A 75 -9.86 -17.62 -13.37
N GLY A 76 -10.49 -18.79 -13.12
CA GLY A 76 -10.65 -19.86 -14.11
C GLY A 76 -9.34 -20.28 -14.78
N ARG A 77 -9.19 -19.98 -16.08
CA ARG A 77 -7.98 -20.35 -16.86
C ARG A 77 -6.77 -19.48 -16.54
N ALA A 78 -6.96 -18.25 -16.07
CA ALA A 78 -5.88 -17.31 -15.76
C ALA A 78 -5.12 -17.67 -14.46
N THR A 79 -5.64 -18.60 -13.65
CA THR A 79 -5.03 -19.04 -12.39
C THR A 79 -3.58 -19.52 -12.56
N LYS A 80 -3.26 -20.18 -13.67
CA LYS A 80 -1.88 -20.64 -13.97
C LYS A 80 -0.95 -19.48 -14.32
N ASP A 81 -1.43 -18.52 -15.11
CA ASP A 81 -0.65 -17.36 -15.52
C ASP A 81 -0.39 -16.42 -14.34
N ILE A 82 -1.36 -16.31 -13.43
CA ILE A 82 -1.22 -15.61 -12.15
C ILE A 82 -0.21 -16.30 -11.24
N TYR A 83 -0.29 -17.62 -11.11
CA TYR A 83 0.71 -18.37 -10.34
C TYR A 83 2.12 -18.09 -10.87
N PHE A 84 2.27 -18.08 -12.19
CA PHE A 84 3.53 -17.76 -12.84
C PHE A 84 3.97 -16.32 -12.56
N LEU A 85 3.06 -15.34 -12.66
CA LEU A 85 3.32 -13.94 -12.33
C LEU A 85 3.85 -13.78 -10.90
N ILE A 86 3.14 -14.36 -9.93
CA ILE A 86 3.51 -14.33 -8.51
C ILE A 86 4.88 -14.99 -8.33
N LYS A 87 5.06 -16.19 -8.87
CA LYS A 87 6.31 -16.96 -8.79
C LYS A 87 7.51 -16.22 -9.37
N GLN A 88 7.35 -15.50 -10.49
CA GLN A 88 8.42 -14.71 -11.09
C GLN A 88 8.73 -13.43 -10.30
N SER A 89 7.75 -12.92 -9.55
CA SER A 89 7.91 -11.74 -8.70
C SER A 89 8.48 -12.05 -7.31
N VAL A 90 8.96 -13.28 -7.06
CA VAL A 90 9.47 -13.74 -5.76
C VAL A 90 10.93 -14.16 -5.91
N SER A 91 11.78 -13.79 -4.95
CA SER A 91 13.20 -14.17 -5.00
C SER A 91 13.39 -15.68 -5.01
N LYS A 92 14.46 -16.15 -5.67
CA LYS A 92 14.76 -17.59 -5.80
C LYS A 92 14.91 -18.29 -4.44
N ASP A 93 15.54 -17.63 -3.47
CA ASP A 93 15.75 -18.21 -2.13
C ASP A 93 14.42 -18.47 -1.40
N LEU A 94 13.47 -17.54 -1.55
CA LEU A 94 12.14 -17.65 -0.97
C LEU A 94 11.28 -18.67 -1.71
N PHE A 95 11.44 -18.71 -3.02
CA PHE A 95 10.82 -19.72 -3.86
C PHE A 95 11.21 -21.13 -3.43
N GLU A 96 12.51 -21.44 -3.25
CA GLU A 96 12.96 -22.76 -2.79
C GLU A 96 12.39 -23.14 -1.40
N MET A 97 12.10 -22.15 -0.56
CA MET A 97 11.49 -22.35 0.75
C MET A 97 9.99 -22.69 0.68
N ILE A 98 9.28 -22.20 -0.35
CA ILE A 98 7.81 -22.26 -0.46
C ILE A 98 7.33 -23.22 -1.58
N ASP A 99 8.17 -23.56 -2.56
CA ASP A 99 7.87 -24.31 -3.81
C ASP A 99 7.54 -25.81 -3.62
N THR A 100 7.11 -26.21 -2.43
CA THR A 100 6.58 -27.57 -2.23
C THR A 100 5.12 -27.72 -2.69
N GLU A 101 4.44 -26.64 -3.06
CA GLU A 101 3.00 -26.62 -3.30
C GLU A 101 2.61 -26.36 -4.75
N ILE A 102 1.82 -27.28 -5.33
CA ILE A 102 1.32 -27.21 -6.71
C ILE A 102 0.11 -26.26 -6.82
N ASN A 103 -0.56 -25.94 -5.71
CA ASN A 103 -1.79 -25.14 -5.71
C ASN A 103 -1.50 -23.63 -5.57
N PRO A 104 -1.84 -22.79 -6.57
CA PRO A 104 -1.60 -21.34 -6.54
C PRO A 104 -2.23 -20.60 -5.37
N LYS A 105 -3.43 -21.01 -4.95
CA LYS A 105 -4.16 -20.42 -3.82
C LYS A 105 -3.42 -20.69 -2.51
N ILE A 106 -2.95 -21.92 -2.31
CA ILE A 106 -2.18 -22.32 -1.13
C ILE A 106 -0.81 -21.65 -1.14
N TYR A 107 -0.15 -21.59 -2.28
CA TYR A 107 1.14 -20.92 -2.45
C TYR A 107 1.07 -19.44 -2.07
N PHE A 108 0.10 -18.71 -2.63
CA PHE A 108 -0.11 -17.30 -2.30
C PHE A 108 -0.47 -17.09 -0.83
N GLN A 109 -1.30 -17.98 -0.27
CA GLN A 109 -1.64 -17.93 1.15
C GLN A 109 -0.41 -18.13 2.05
N LYS A 110 0.46 -19.10 1.74
CA LYS A 110 1.71 -19.31 2.49
C LYS A 110 2.65 -18.11 2.40
N LEU A 111 2.79 -17.50 1.21
CA LEU A 111 3.54 -16.25 1.05
C LEU A 111 2.98 -15.15 1.95
N CYS A 112 1.66 -14.97 1.93
CA CYS A 112 1.00 -14.01 2.80
C CYS A 112 1.26 -14.34 4.27
N ASP A 113 1.08 -15.58 4.72
CA ASP A 113 1.26 -15.94 6.13
C ASP A 113 2.71 -15.85 6.60
N THR A 114 3.68 -16.11 5.72
CA THR A 114 5.12 -16.01 6.02
C THR A 114 5.53 -14.57 6.30
N PHE A 115 4.98 -13.62 5.54
CA PHE A 115 5.37 -12.20 5.62
C PHE A 115 4.32 -11.29 6.22
N LYS A 116 3.16 -11.82 6.58
CA LYS A 116 2.17 -11.14 7.40
C LYS A 116 2.82 -10.92 8.75
N LYS A 117 3.42 -9.75 8.90
CA LYS A 117 3.94 -9.28 10.18
C LYS A 117 2.81 -9.43 11.19
N ASN A 118 3.07 -10.20 12.24
CA ASN A 118 2.10 -10.28 13.32
C ASN A 118 1.96 -8.87 13.94
N SER A 119 0.82 -8.61 14.56
CA SER A 119 0.54 -7.31 15.18
C SER A 119 1.64 -6.87 16.15
N GLY A 120 2.29 -7.82 16.85
CA GLY A 120 3.41 -7.56 17.75
C GLY A 120 4.67 -7.03 17.03
N THR A 121 5.04 -7.61 15.89
CA THR A 121 6.16 -7.12 15.06
C THR A 121 5.89 -5.72 14.54
N ILE A 122 4.67 -5.46 14.06
CA ILE A 122 4.25 -4.13 13.59
C ILE A 122 4.31 -3.11 14.73
N GLN A 123 3.83 -3.49 15.92
CA GLN A 123 3.89 -2.64 17.12
C GLN A 123 5.32 -2.32 17.52
N LEU A 124 6.23 -3.30 17.52
CA LEU A 124 7.65 -3.08 17.86
C LEU A 124 8.37 -2.16 16.87
N GLU A 125 8.12 -2.33 15.57
CA GLU A 125 8.66 -1.43 14.53
C GLU A 125 8.16 -0.01 14.73
N VAL A 126 6.85 0.15 14.95
CA VAL A 126 6.25 1.47 15.20
C VAL A 126 6.80 2.09 16.49
N MET A 127 6.95 1.32 17.57
CA MET A 127 7.56 1.83 18.81
C MET A 127 8.99 2.30 18.56
N THR A 128 9.76 1.58 17.75
CA THR A 128 11.12 1.97 17.38
C THR A 128 11.13 3.26 16.56
N GLU A 129 10.27 3.36 15.54
CA GLU A 129 10.12 4.57 14.72
C GLU A 129 9.71 5.79 15.56
N LEU A 130 8.80 5.62 16.53
CA LEU A 130 8.37 6.70 17.43
C LEU A 130 9.49 7.13 18.39
N LEU A 131 10.30 6.18 18.90
CA LEU A 131 11.47 6.49 19.73
C LEU A 131 12.53 7.25 18.94
N ASP A 132 12.78 6.87 17.69
CA ASP A 132 13.72 7.59 16.82
C ASP A 132 13.24 9.01 16.56
N LEU A 133 11.95 9.21 16.30
CA LEU A 133 11.35 10.54 16.16
C LEU A 133 11.56 11.38 17.42
N TYR A 134 11.28 10.82 18.59
CA TYR A 134 11.49 11.51 19.87
C TYR A 134 12.96 11.96 20.05
N ASN A 135 13.92 11.08 19.72
CA ASN A 135 15.34 11.35 19.87
C ASN A 135 15.89 12.38 18.87
N ILE A 136 15.37 12.41 17.64
CA ILE A 136 15.79 13.38 16.60
C ILE A 136 15.31 14.79 16.95
N GLY A 137 14.18 14.92 17.66
CA GLY A 137 13.58 16.19 18.02
C GLY A 137 12.90 16.91 16.85
N SER A 138 12.22 18.02 17.15
CA SER A 138 11.29 18.69 16.22
C SER A 138 11.87 19.96 15.57
N TYR A 139 13.11 19.88 15.04
CA TYR A 139 13.75 21.01 14.35
C TYR A 139 12.95 21.50 13.11
N ASN A 140 12.18 20.60 12.49
CA ASN A 140 11.18 20.91 11.47
C ASN A 140 9.83 20.36 11.93
N LEU A 141 8.99 21.21 12.54
CA LEU A 141 7.71 20.83 13.11
C LEU A 141 6.78 20.16 12.09
N ILE A 142 6.62 20.73 10.90
CA ILE A 142 5.72 20.20 9.86
C ILE A 142 6.19 18.82 9.38
N GLY A 143 7.50 18.69 9.12
CA GLY A 143 8.08 17.41 8.72
C GLY A 143 7.98 16.35 9.82
N HIS A 144 8.09 16.77 11.09
CA HIS A 144 7.96 15.91 12.26
C HIS A 144 6.53 15.40 12.43
N LEU A 145 5.54 16.30 12.42
CA LEU A 145 4.12 15.96 12.48
C LEU A 145 3.72 15.05 11.32
N SER A 146 4.19 15.33 10.11
CA SER A 146 3.93 14.50 8.93
C SER A 146 4.38 13.05 9.13
N LYS A 147 5.55 12.82 9.73
CA LYS A 147 6.05 11.47 10.03
C LYS A 147 5.18 10.76 11.07
N ILE A 148 4.75 11.46 12.13
CA ILE A 148 3.85 10.90 13.14
C ILE A 148 2.51 10.50 12.51
N PHE A 149 1.93 11.33 11.64
CA PHE A 149 0.68 11.01 10.94
C PHE A 149 0.82 9.84 9.95
N ILE A 150 1.98 9.71 9.29
CA ILE A 150 2.27 8.53 8.46
C ILE A 150 2.24 7.25 9.31
N ILE A 151 2.76 7.29 10.54
CA ILE A 151 2.71 6.17 11.47
C ILE A 151 1.27 5.84 11.87
N PHE A 152 0.42 6.82 12.19
CA PHE A 152 -0.99 6.57 12.49
C PHE A 152 -1.74 5.96 11.30
N LYS A 153 -1.50 6.47 10.09
CA LYS A 153 -2.06 5.88 8.86
C LYS A 153 -1.59 4.44 8.65
N LYS A 154 -0.30 4.15 8.91
CA LYS A 154 0.27 2.79 8.87
C LYS A 154 -0.45 1.89 9.86
N LEU A 155 -0.55 2.28 11.13
CA LEU A 155 -1.26 1.51 12.17
C LEU A 155 -2.73 1.22 11.82
N LYS A 156 -3.46 2.24 11.34
CA LYS A 156 -4.86 2.10 10.92
C LYS A 156 -5.01 1.09 9.77
N ARG A 157 -4.11 1.11 8.78
CA ARG A 157 -4.10 0.15 7.67
C ARG A 157 -3.91 -1.29 8.14
N GLU A 158 -3.12 -1.49 9.20
CA GLU A 158 -2.88 -2.81 9.80
C GLU A 158 -3.95 -3.22 10.82
N GLY A 159 -5.05 -2.46 10.95
CA GLY A 159 -6.14 -2.74 11.90
C GLY A 159 -5.82 -2.40 13.35
N LEU A 160 -4.76 -1.62 13.59
CA LEU A 160 -4.29 -1.19 14.90
C LEU A 160 -4.61 0.30 15.12
N ASP A 161 -5.84 0.72 14.79
CA ASP A 161 -6.22 2.13 14.83
C ASP A 161 -6.04 2.73 16.23
N VAL A 162 -5.50 3.95 16.29
CA VAL A 162 -5.26 4.68 17.52
C VAL A 162 -6.39 5.68 17.69
N PRO A 163 -7.14 5.68 18.80
CA PRO A 163 -8.18 6.68 19.04
C PRO A 163 -7.68 8.11 18.87
N SER A 164 -8.50 8.99 18.31
CA SER A 164 -8.15 10.40 18.04
C SER A 164 -7.53 11.11 19.25
N GLU A 165 -8.11 10.90 20.43
CA GLU A 165 -7.67 11.49 21.69
C GLU A 165 -6.26 11.00 22.07
N MET A 166 -5.96 9.73 21.80
CA MET A 166 -4.61 9.17 21.99
C MET A 166 -3.62 9.68 20.94
N GLN A 167 -4.06 9.88 19.69
CA GLN A 167 -3.23 10.50 18.66
C GLN A 167 -2.77 11.89 19.07
N SER A 168 -3.68 12.74 19.57
CA SER A 168 -3.34 14.08 20.05
C SER A 168 -2.35 14.06 21.22
N ILE A 169 -2.52 13.13 22.18
CA ILE A 169 -1.59 12.96 23.31
C ILE A 169 -0.21 12.51 22.82
N LEU A 170 -0.16 11.55 21.90
CA LEU A 170 1.10 11.04 21.34
C LEU A 170 1.84 12.11 20.57
N VAL A 171 1.15 12.91 19.75
CA VAL A 171 1.75 14.03 19.02
C VAL A 171 2.42 15.00 20.00
N GLN A 172 1.74 15.37 21.08
CA GLN A 172 2.30 16.27 22.09
C GLN A 172 3.50 15.66 22.81
N ALA A 173 3.42 14.39 23.18
CA ALA A 173 4.50 13.69 23.89
C ALA A 173 5.75 13.52 23.01
N LEU A 174 5.57 13.28 21.71
CA LEU A 174 6.64 13.03 20.75
C LEU A 174 7.23 14.30 20.13
N THR A 175 6.64 15.46 20.45
CA THR A 175 7.04 16.75 19.90
C THR A 175 7.44 17.66 21.06
N PRO A 176 8.60 17.44 21.70
CA PRO A 176 9.03 18.27 22.82
C PRO A 176 9.31 19.72 22.38
N PRO A 177 9.14 20.71 23.27
CA PRO A 177 9.45 22.10 22.94
C PRO A 177 10.94 22.26 22.58
N PRO A 178 11.27 23.04 21.53
CA PRO A 178 12.64 23.50 21.31
C PRO A 178 13.11 24.27 22.55
N GLY A 179 14.32 23.96 23.04
CA GLY A 179 14.90 24.35 24.34
C GLY A 179 14.28 25.54 25.09
N ASP A 180 14.27 26.73 24.46
CA ASP A 180 13.88 27.98 25.11
C ASP A 180 12.37 28.30 25.05
N ILE A 181 11.56 27.44 24.43
CA ILE A 181 10.11 27.68 24.27
C ILE A 181 9.36 27.07 25.46
N PRO A 182 8.62 27.88 26.25
CA PRO A 182 7.76 27.35 27.29
C PRO A 182 6.75 26.34 26.75
N GLN A 183 6.56 25.24 27.47
CA GLN A 183 5.69 24.13 27.06
C GLN A 183 4.28 24.57 26.66
N HIS A 184 3.69 25.57 27.32
CA HIS A 184 2.36 26.08 27.00
C HIS A 184 2.29 26.83 25.66
N ILE A 185 3.36 27.57 25.29
CA ILE A 185 3.46 28.29 24.01
C ILE A 185 3.66 27.27 22.88
N TRP A 186 4.49 26.26 23.14
CA TRP A 186 4.73 25.17 22.20
C TRP A 186 3.47 24.33 21.97
N PHE A 187 2.76 23.99 23.04
CA PHE A 187 1.48 23.29 22.96
C PHE A 187 0.48 24.04 22.08
N HIS A 188 0.31 25.36 22.28
CA HIS A 188 -0.53 26.18 21.41
C HIS A 188 -0.10 26.16 19.95
N SER A 189 1.21 26.10 19.69
CA SER A 189 1.76 26.05 18.33
C SER A 189 1.47 24.71 17.65
N ILE A 190 1.58 23.60 18.39
CA ILE A 190 1.19 22.26 17.92
C ILE A 190 -0.32 22.22 17.65
N THR A 191 -1.15 22.63 18.60
CA THR A 191 -2.62 22.59 18.45
C THR A 191 -3.08 23.37 17.23
N ARG A 192 -2.53 24.59 17.02
CA ARG A 192 -2.86 25.39 15.85
C ARG A 192 -2.49 24.69 14.54
N GLU A 193 -1.35 24.01 14.50
CA GLU A 193 -0.91 23.28 13.32
C GLU A 193 -1.79 22.05 13.06
N LEU A 194 -2.21 21.35 14.11
CA LEU A 194 -3.16 20.24 14.03
C LEU A 194 -4.52 20.70 13.48
N ASP A 195 -5.06 21.81 14.01
CA ASP A 195 -6.32 22.40 13.52
C ASP A 195 -6.23 22.83 12.04
N TRP A 196 -5.05 23.33 11.64
CA TRP A 196 -4.80 23.69 10.24
C TRP A 196 -4.74 22.45 9.33
N MET A 197 -4.08 21.38 9.76
CA MET A 197 -4.01 20.12 9.01
C MET A 197 -5.39 19.48 8.88
N ASP A 198 -6.19 19.44 9.95
CA ASP A 198 -7.54 18.85 9.91
C ASP A 198 -8.51 19.64 9.01
N SER A 199 -8.36 20.95 8.93
CA SER A 199 -9.17 21.80 8.05
C SER A 199 -8.78 21.75 6.56
N HIS A 200 -7.62 21.15 6.23
CA HIS A 200 -7.06 21.14 4.87
C HIS A 200 -6.69 19.75 4.34
N ASN A 201 -7.05 18.67 5.05
CA ASN A 201 -6.82 17.29 4.64
C ASN A 201 -8.14 16.69 4.13
N PRO A 202 -8.38 16.59 2.80
CA PRO A 202 -9.63 16.09 2.21
C PRO A 202 -9.87 14.60 2.43
#